data_AF-A0A918M6F3-F1
#
_entry.id   AF-A0A918M6F3-F1
#
_cell.length_a   1.000
_cell.length_b   1.000
_cell.length_c   1.000
_cell.angle_alpha   90.00
_cell.angle_beta   90.00
_cell.angle_gamma   90.00
#
_symmetry.space_group_name_H-M   'P 1'
#
loop_
_entity.id
_entity.type
_entity.pdbx_description
1 polymer ?
#
loop_
_entity_poly.entity_id
_entity_poly.type
_entity_poly.pdbx_seq_one_letter_code
_entity_poly.pdbx_strand_id
1 'polypeptide(L)'
;MSGTHADLVRRVRHELLRSGFSLADATDAATPGMRVVQVPAGAMVRWTPLGGSAELSGPPDHLGESTRSAVSTAVRAVLTGCGYTVMATSGTFDLIVLPPAHMEP
;
A
#
# COMPACT_ATOMS: atom_id res chain seq x y z
N MET A 1 -11.61 19.19 4.82
CA MET A 1 -11.73 17.72 5.04
C MET A 1 -10.39 16.99 4.93
N SER A 2 -9.28 17.65 5.31
CA SER A 2 -7.92 17.12 5.11
C SER A 2 -7.32 16.41 6.33
N GLY A 3 -7.86 16.69 7.53
CA GLY A 3 -7.38 16.08 8.79
C GLY A 3 -7.69 14.58 8.90
N THR A 4 -8.87 14.15 8.44
CA THR A 4 -9.30 12.75 8.49
C THR A 4 -8.43 11.83 7.62
N HIS A 5 -8.00 12.31 6.45
CA HIS A 5 -7.14 11.55 5.55
C HIS A 5 -5.69 11.46 6.05
N ALA A 6 -5.15 12.55 6.60
CA ALA A 6 -3.82 12.54 7.22
C ALA A 6 -3.77 11.61 8.44
N ASP A 7 -4.82 11.62 9.27
CA ASP A 7 -4.95 10.70 10.40
C ASP A 7 -5.09 9.24 9.96
N LEU A 8 -5.80 8.98 8.86
CA LEU A 8 -5.90 7.65 8.28
C LEU A 8 -4.54 7.14 7.82
N VAL A 9 -3.77 7.96 7.09
CA VAL A 9 -2.40 7.63 6.67
C VAL A 9 -1.53 7.31 7.89
N ARG A 10 -1.57 8.14 8.94
CA ARG A 10 -0.79 7.91 10.17
C ARG A 10 -1.15 6.59 10.84
N ARG A 11 -2.44 6.25 10.93
CA ARG A 11 -2.91 4.98 11.52
C ARG A 11 -2.49 3.77 10.67
N VAL A 12 -2.70 3.83 9.36
CA VAL A 12 -2.29 2.76 8.42
C VAL A 12 -0.77 2.53 8.50
N ARG A 13 0.05 3.60 8.54
CA ARG A 13 1.49 3.48 8.75
C ARG A 13 1.83 2.78 10.06
N HIS A 14 1.15 3.15 11.15
CA HIS A 14 1.37 2.58 12.46
C HIS A 14 1.07 1.08 12.51
N GLU A 15 -0.07 0.64 11.96
CA GLU A 15 -0.44 -0.78 11.95
C GLU A 15 0.48 -1.63 11.08
N LEU A 16 0.94 -1.11 9.93
CA LEU A 16 1.90 -1.82 9.09
C LEU A 16 3.26 -1.97 9.79
N LEU A 17 3.77 -0.91 10.42
CA LEU A 17 5.01 -0.98 11.21
C LEU A 17 4.88 -1.97 12.38
N ARG A 18 3.76 -1.93 13.10
CA ARG A 18 3.48 -2.85 14.21
C ARG A 18 3.39 -4.31 13.76
N SER A 19 2.97 -4.55 12.53
CA SER A 19 2.88 -5.88 11.92
C SER A 19 4.20 -6.37 11.32
N GLY A 20 5.28 -5.59 11.45
CA GLY A 20 6.62 -5.96 10.99
C GLY A 20 6.98 -5.51 9.57
N PHE A 21 6.14 -4.73 8.90
CA PHE A 21 6.49 -4.14 7.60
C PHE A 21 7.42 -2.94 7.79
N SER A 22 8.44 -2.84 6.94
CA SER A 22 9.29 -1.65 6.86
C SER A 22 8.73 -0.67 5.84
N LEU A 23 8.50 0.58 6.27
CA LEU A 23 8.06 1.65 5.39
C LEU A 23 9.24 2.51 4.95
N ALA A 24 9.29 2.86 3.67
CA ALA A 24 10.22 3.85 3.16
C ALA A 24 9.69 5.27 3.46
N ASP A 25 10.57 6.13 3.96
CA ASP A 25 10.26 7.54 4.23
C ASP A 25 10.39 8.44 2.99
N ALA A 26 10.85 7.89 1.87
CA ALA A 26 11.03 8.64 0.63
C ALA A 26 9.70 9.12 0.05
N THR A 27 9.63 10.40 -0.33
CA THR A 27 8.51 11.00 -1.05
C THR A 27 8.54 10.70 -2.55
N ASP A 28 9.71 10.33 -3.10
CA ASP A 28 9.91 10.06 -4.53
C ASP A 28 9.47 8.65 -4.91
N ALA A 29 8.43 8.50 -5.73
CA ALA A 29 7.83 7.22 -6.11
C ALA A 29 8.82 6.19 -6.70
N ALA A 30 9.98 6.61 -7.21
CA ALA A 30 10.99 5.71 -7.77
C ALA A 30 11.84 4.97 -6.72
N THR A 31 11.88 5.44 -5.46
CA THR A 31 12.62 4.75 -4.39
C THR A 31 12.03 3.35 -4.08
N PRO A 32 12.81 2.29 -3.96
CA PRO A 32 12.30 1.01 -3.49
C PRO A 32 11.69 1.06 -2.08
N GLY A 33 10.71 0.21 -1.81
CA GLY A 33 10.11 0.01 -0.49
C GLY A 33 8.59 0.18 -0.44
N MET A 34 8.01 -0.15 0.71
CA MET A 34 6.59 0.01 0.99
C MET A 34 6.29 1.42 1.50
N ARG A 35 5.19 2.02 1.06
CA ARG A 35 4.82 3.38 1.44
C ARG A 35 3.34 3.53 1.59
N VAL A 36 2.97 4.50 2.41
CA VAL A 36 1.58 4.92 2.59
C VAL A 36 1.51 6.40 2.25
N VAL A 37 0.74 6.72 1.22
CA VAL A 37 0.57 8.10 0.72
C VAL A 37 -0.89 8.51 0.80
N GLN A 38 -1.13 9.79 1.04
CA GLN A 38 -2.48 10.33 1.03
C GLN A 38 -2.98 10.46 -0.40
N VAL A 39 -4.20 9.98 -0.66
CA VAL A 39 -4.91 10.15 -1.94
C VAL A 39 -6.32 10.70 -1.67
N PRO A 40 -7.01 11.29 -2.67
CA PRO A 40 -8.36 11.82 -2.47
C PRO A 40 -9.37 10.80 -1.94
N ALA A 41 -9.16 9.50 -2.22
CA ALA A 41 -10.03 8.41 -1.77
C ALA A 41 -9.70 7.89 -0.36
N GLY A 42 -8.57 8.27 0.25
CA GLY A 42 -8.10 7.63 1.49
C GLY A 42 -6.58 7.60 1.64
N ALA A 43 -6.07 6.48 2.12
CA ALA A 43 -4.64 6.20 2.22
C ALA A 43 -4.25 5.10 1.22
N MET A 44 -3.34 5.38 0.30
CA MET A 44 -2.84 4.40 -0.67
C MET A 44 -1.55 3.76 -0.15
N VAL A 45 -1.53 2.44 -0.12
CA VAL A 45 -0.35 1.62 0.15
C VAL A 45 0.24 1.14 -1.17
N ARG A 46 1.49 1.53 -1.43
CA ARG A 46 2.24 1.16 -2.63
C ARG A 46 3.53 0.45 -2.24
N TRP A 47 3.92 -0.55 -3.00
CA TRP A 47 5.20 -1.23 -2.83
C TRP A 47 6.01 -1.23 -4.12
N THR A 48 7.22 -0.67 -4.05
CA THR A 48 8.19 -0.66 -5.14
C THR A 48 9.29 -1.69 -4.83
N PRO A 49 9.57 -2.66 -5.72
CA PRO A 49 10.63 -3.64 -5.49
C PRO A 49 12.02 -2.99 -5.49
N LEU A 50 13.00 -3.65 -4.83
CA LEU A 50 14.41 -3.21 -4.74
C LEU A 50 15.19 -3.29 -6.06
N GLY A 51 14.67 -4.00 -7.06
CA GLY A 51 15.14 -3.91 -8.43
C GLY A 51 14.37 -2.81 -9.15
N GLY A 52 15.09 -1.81 -9.68
CA GLY A 52 14.49 -0.84 -10.58
C GLY A 52 13.77 -1.56 -11.72
N SER A 53 12.82 -0.86 -12.35
CA SER A 53 12.15 -1.25 -13.59
C SER A 53 13.12 -1.39 -14.79
N ALA A 54 14.38 -1.74 -14.56
CA ALA A 54 15.26 -2.27 -15.58
C ALA A 54 14.72 -3.66 -15.91
N GLU A 55 13.89 -3.70 -16.94
CA GLU A 55 13.84 -4.75 -17.94
C GLU A 55 14.89 -5.84 -17.68
N LEU A 56 14.51 -6.84 -16.88
CA LEU A 56 15.15 -8.13 -16.98
C LEU A 56 14.74 -8.65 -18.35
N SER A 57 15.57 -8.39 -19.38
CA SER A 57 15.49 -8.99 -20.71
C SER A 57 15.78 -10.49 -20.65
N GLY A 58 15.08 -11.20 -19.78
CA GLY A 58 15.04 -12.64 -19.59
C GLY A 58 13.59 -13.10 -19.54
N PRO A 59 13.33 -14.42 -19.60
CA PRO A 59 11.97 -14.96 -19.75
C PRO A 59 11.03 -14.45 -18.64
N PRO A 60 9.72 -14.32 -18.94
CA PRO A 60 8.84 -13.27 -18.42
C PRO A 60 8.72 -13.26 -16.89
N ASP A 61 8.91 -12.06 -16.31
CA ASP A 61 8.15 -11.32 -15.28
C ASP A 61 7.34 -12.01 -14.16
N HIS A 62 7.22 -13.33 -14.12
CA HIS A 62 6.36 -14.03 -13.17
C HIS A 62 6.86 -13.93 -11.72
N LEU A 63 8.17 -13.79 -11.50
CA LEU A 63 8.73 -13.74 -10.14
C LEU A 63 8.47 -12.38 -9.46
N GLY A 64 8.61 -11.28 -10.21
CA GLY A 64 8.35 -9.92 -9.73
C GLY A 64 6.86 -9.70 -9.48
N GLU A 65 6.01 -10.18 -10.39
CA GLU A 65 4.56 -10.14 -10.23
C GLU A 65 4.07 -11.03 -9.08
N SER A 66 4.61 -12.25 -8.93
CA SER A 66 4.26 -13.16 -7.84
C SER A 66 4.67 -12.58 -6.47
N THR A 67 5.83 -11.94 -6.38
CA THR A 67 6.28 -11.30 -5.13
C THR A 67 5.41 -10.10 -4.80
N ARG A 68 5.09 -9.27 -5.80
CA ARG A 68 4.21 -8.11 -5.63
C ARG A 68 2.79 -8.53 -5.21
N SER A 69 2.27 -9.60 -5.80
CA SER A 69 0.99 -10.20 -5.44
C SER A 69 0.99 -10.74 -4.00
N ALA A 70 2.06 -11.43 -3.59
CA ALA A 70 2.21 -11.93 -2.23
C ALA A 70 2.28 -10.80 -1.19
N VAL A 71 3.07 -9.75 -1.46
CA VAL A 71 3.16 -8.57 -0.58
C VAL A 71 1.81 -7.86 -0.50
N SER A 72 1.14 -7.64 -1.63
CA SER A 72 -0.20 -7.03 -1.67
C SER A 72 -1.22 -7.85 -0.86
N THR A 73 -1.20 -9.17 -1.00
CA THR A 73 -2.07 -10.08 -0.25
C THR A 73 -1.80 -10.01 1.26
N ALA A 74 -0.53 -10.02 1.67
CA ALA A 74 -0.15 -9.94 3.08
C ALA A 74 -0.57 -8.59 3.71
N VAL A 75 -0.29 -7.49 3.01
CA VAL A 75 -0.68 -6.14 3.45
C VAL A 75 -2.20 -6.04 3.57
N ARG A 76 -2.93 -6.53 2.55
CA ARG A 76 -4.39 -6.56 2.57
C ARG A 76 -4.91 -7.34 3.78
N ALA A 77 -4.38 -8.54 4.02
CA ALA A 77 -4.79 -9.39 5.15
C ALA A 77 -4.62 -8.68 6.49
N VAL A 78 -3.46 -8.05 6.72
CA VAL A 78 -3.20 -7.27 7.94
C VAL A 78 -4.19 -6.12 8.10
N LEU A 79 -4.37 -5.31 7.06
CA LEU A 79 -5.27 -4.15 7.13
C LEU A 79 -6.73 -4.57 7.33
N THR A 80 -7.19 -5.62 6.66
CA THR A 80 -8.54 -6.17 6.90
C THR A 80 -8.69 -6.76 8.30
N GLY A 81 -7.64 -7.40 8.83
CA GLY A 81 -7.62 -7.90 10.21
C GLY A 81 -7.70 -6.78 11.26
N CYS A 82 -7.20 -5.59 10.93
CA CYS A 82 -7.35 -4.37 11.74
C CYS A 82 -8.70 -3.66 11.55
N GLY A 83 -9.61 -4.19 10.72
CA GLY A 83 -10.94 -3.62 10.48
C GLY A 83 -10.98 -2.51 9.41
N TYR A 84 -9.94 -2.36 8.59
CA TYR A 84 -9.94 -1.40 7.49
C TYR A 84 -10.67 -1.94 6.25
N THR A 85 -11.39 -1.04 5.56
CA THR A 85 -11.89 -1.31 4.22
C THR A 85 -10.79 -1.08 3.19
N VAL A 86 -10.38 -2.13 2.48
CA VAL A 86 -9.27 -2.11 1.53
C VAL A 86 -9.77 -2.42 0.11
N MET A 87 -9.49 -1.53 -0.83
CA MET A 87 -9.72 -1.72 -2.27
C MET A 87 -8.41 -1.95 -3.00
N ALA A 88 -8.35 -2.91 -3.92
CA ALA A 88 -7.21 -3.06 -4.82
C ALA A 88 -7.40 -2.17 -6.05
N THR A 89 -6.33 -1.53 -6.52
CA THR A 89 -6.37 -0.78 -7.80
C THR A 89 -6.14 -1.73 -8.98
N SER A 90 -6.88 -1.54 -10.06
CA SER A 90 -6.71 -2.35 -11.27
C SER A 90 -5.34 -2.07 -11.92
N GLY A 91 -4.55 -3.12 -12.19
CA GLY A 91 -3.30 -3.03 -12.97
C GLY A 91 -2.03 -2.68 -12.18
N THR A 92 -2.17 -2.10 -10.99
CA THR A 92 -1.08 -1.86 -10.04
C THR A 92 -1.49 -2.49 -8.74
N PHE A 93 -0.71 -3.41 -8.17
CA PHE A 93 -1.01 -4.12 -6.91
C PHE A 93 -1.06 -3.22 -5.65
N ASP A 94 -1.25 -1.92 -5.86
CA ASP A 94 -1.49 -0.90 -4.85
C ASP A 94 -2.86 -1.13 -4.21
N LEU A 95 -2.94 -0.74 -2.95
CA LEU A 95 -4.12 -0.89 -2.11
C LEU A 95 -4.57 0.48 -1.62
N ILE A 96 -5.86 0.76 -1.68
CA ILE A 96 -6.46 1.98 -1.12
C ILE A 96 -7.24 1.58 0.12
N VAL A 97 -6.82 2.13 1.26
CA VAL A 97 -7.57 2.09 2.51
C VAL A 97 -8.55 3.25 2.51
N LEU A 98 -9.84 2.92 2.56
CA LEU A 98 -10.89 3.92 2.63
C LEU A 98 -11.04 4.44 4.06
N PRO A 99 -11.44 5.71 4.25
CA PRO A 99 -11.90 6.17 5.54
C PRO A 99 -13.09 5.32 5.99
N PRO A 100 -13.30 5.18 7.32
CA PRO A 100 -14.51 4.53 7.81
C PRO A 100 -15.71 5.26 7.19
N ALA A 101 -16.67 4.49 6.67
CA ALA A 101 -17.92 5.06 6.22
C ALA A 101 -18.52 5.78 7.44
N HIS A 102 -18.54 7.11 7.41
CA HIS A 102 -19.39 7.85 8.30
C HIS A 102 -20.81 7.40 7.92
N MET A 103 -21.40 6.49 8.71
CA MET A 103 -22.85 6.43 8.81
C MET A 103 -23.24 7.81 9.34
N GLU A 104 -23.61 8.72 8.44
CA GLU A 104 -24.38 9.89 8.85
C GLU A 104 -25.70 9.36 9.43
N PRO A 105 -26.10 9.81 10.64
CA PRO A 105 -27.36 9.43 11.26
C PRO A 105 -28.58 9.98 10.53
#